data_AF-A0AAP8HTS6-F1
#
_entry.id   AF-A0AAP8HTS6-F1
#
_cell.length_a   1.000
_cell.length_b   1.000
_cell.length_c   1.000
_cell.angle_alpha   90.00
_cell.angle_beta   90.00
_cell.angle_gamma   90.00
#
_symmetry.space_group_name_H-M   'P 1'
#
loop_
_entity.id
_entity.type
_entity.pdbx_description
1 polymer ?
#
loop_
_entity_poly.entity_id
_entity_poly.type
_entity_poly.pdbx_seq_one_letter_code
_entity_poly.pdbx_strand_id
1 'polypeptide(L)'
;MMIANTVGAAMFMQILLDRRAMFEKYTSAFSSKALKIAERTEGILRQGFDQENSMKVARVIYQELGIGAVAITDRDKLLAFIGIGDDHHLPGTPIASVHSHRAIDNNEVVYAD
;
A
#
# COMPACT_ATOMS: atom_id res chain seq x y z
N MET A 1 39.05 26.18 21.50
CA MET A 1 38.74 24.75 21.62
C MET A 1 37.36 24.46 22.23
N MET A 2 36.89 25.22 23.23
CA MET A 2 35.56 25.03 23.82
C MET A 2 34.39 25.33 22.85
N ILE A 3 34.45 26.46 22.13
CA ILE A 3 33.37 26.92 21.24
C ILE A 3 33.14 25.95 20.07
N ALA A 4 34.21 25.47 19.43
CA ALA A 4 34.11 24.54 18.30
C ALA A 4 33.45 23.20 18.69
N ASN A 5 33.74 22.70 19.90
CA ASN A 5 33.16 21.45 20.38
C ASN A 5 31.65 21.59 20.70
N THR A 6 31.26 22.72 21.31
CA THR A 6 29.85 23.03 21.57
C THR A 6 29.05 23.18 20.27
N VAL A 7 29.62 23.83 19.25
CA VAL A 7 28.97 23.97 17.93
C VAL A 7 28.84 22.60 17.25
N GLY A 8 29.89 21.77 17.28
CA GLY A 8 29.84 20.43 16.72
C GLY A 8 28.80 19.53 17.39
N ALA A 9 28.72 19.56 18.73
CA ALA A 9 27.72 18.83 19.49
C ALA A 9 26.29 19.29 19.19
N ALA A 10 26.08 20.61 19.04
CA ALA A 10 24.79 21.17 18.66
C ALA A 10 24.36 20.71 17.26
N MET A 11 25.25 20.78 16.27
CA MET A 11 24.97 20.31 14.90
C MET A 11 24.66 18.81 14.87
N PHE A 12 25.43 18.00 15.61
CA PHE A 12 25.19 16.56 15.70
C PHE A 12 23.83 16.24 16.33
N MET A 13 23.47 16.92 17.42
CA MET A 13 22.14 16.81 18.02
C MET A 13 21.04 17.23 17.05
N GLN A 14 21.25 18.27 16.25
CA GLN A 14 20.29 18.74 15.26
C GLN A 14 20.06 17.69 14.16
N ILE A 15 21.13 17.06 13.66
CA ILE A 15 21.04 15.96 12.69
C ILE A 15 20.24 14.77 13.28
N LEU A 16 20.46 14.42 14.55
CA LEU A 16 19.72 13.33 15.21
C LEU A 16 18.24 13.66 15.37
N LEU A 17 17.91 14.89 15.76
CA LEU A 17 16.52 15.35 15.88
C LEU A 17 15.81 15.37 14.53
N ASP A 18 16.47 15.86 13.48
CA ASP A 18 15.93 15.84 12.12
C ASP A 18 15.72 14.42 11.61
N ARG A 19 16.67 13.51 11.87
CA ARG A 19 16.54 12.08 11.56
C ARG A 19 15.31 11.49 12.24
N ARG A 20 15.13 11.75 13.54
CA ARG A 20 13.99 11.25 14.31
C ARG A 20 12.67 11.82 13.82
N ALA A 21 12.59 13.13 13.59
CA ALA A 21 11.40 13.79 13.08
C ALA A 21 11.01 13.26 11.69
N MET A 22 11.99 13.00 10.82
CA MET A 22 11.76 12.35 9.54
C MET A 22 11.14 10.96 9.72
N PHE A 23 11.72 10.10 10.56
CA PHE A 23 11.16 8.77 10.83
C PHE A 23 9.75 8.80 11.41
N GLU A 24 9.47 9.67 12.39
CA GLU A 24 8.12 9.84 12.95
C GLU A 24 7.12 10.34 11.88
N LYS A 25 7.57 11.22 10.98
CA LYS A 25 6.75 11.73 9.87
C LYS A 25 6.46 10.66 8.81
N TYR A 26 7.40 9.75 8.53
CA TYR A 26 7.17 8.62 7.62
C TYR A 26 6.17 7.60 8.20
N THR A 27 6.31 7.25 9.48
CA THR A 27 5.40 6.30 10.14
C THR A 27 3.98 6.86 10.23
N SER A 28 3.83 8.15 10.58
CA SER A 28 2.52 8.81 10.63
C SER A 28 1.89 8.99 9.25
N ALA A 29 2.69 9.33 8.22
CA ALA A 29 2.20 9.49 6.86
C ALA A 29 1.67 8.18 6.27
N PHE A 30 2.32 7.04 6.54
CA PHE A 30 1.85 5.73 6.09
C PHE A 30 0.52 5.36 6.76
N SER A 31 0.44 5.50 8.09
CA SER A 31 -0.80 5.26 8.84
C SER A 31 -1.94 6.17 8.39
N SER A 32 -1.65 7.45 8.09
CA SER A 32 -2.63 8.39 7.54
C SER A 32 -3.13 7.97 6.16
N LYS A 33 -2.24 7.47 5.28
CA LYS A 33 -2.64 6.93 3.97
C LYS A 33 -3.52 5.68 4.11
N ALA A 34 -3.14 4.74 4.99
CA ALA A 34 -3.93 3.54 5.24
C ALA A 34 -5.34 3.88 5.77
N LEU A 35 -5.42 4.80 6.74
CA LEU A 35 -6.69 5.29 7.27
C LEU A 35 -7.53 5.96 6.17
N LYS A 36 -6.92 6.82 5.34
CA LYS A 36 -7.60 7.48 4.23
C LYS A 36 -8.13 6.49 3.19
N ILE A 37 -7.40 5.41 2.91
CA ILE A 37 -7.89 4.32 2.06
C ILE A 37 -9.09 3.65 2.71
N ALA A 38 -9.01 3.32 4.01
CA ALA A 38 -10.11 2.69 4.75
C ALA A 38 -11.37 3.57 4.72
N GLU A 39 -11.27 4.86 5.05
CA GLU A 39 -12.39 5.82 5.01
C GLU A 39 -13.02 5.91 3.61
N ARG A 40 -12.19 5.98 2.55
CA ARG A 40 -12.68 6.08 1.16
C ARG A 40 -13.28 4.77 0.63
N THR A 41 -12.91 3.62 1.21
CA THR A 41 -13.35 2.31 0.73
C THR A 41 -14.44 1.68 1.59
N GLU A 42 -14.63 2.11 2.84
CA GLU A 42 -15.61 1.55 3.78
C GLU A 42 -17.02 1.44 3.18
N GLY A 43 -17.53 2.55 2.61
CA GLY A 43 -18.87 2.58 2.03
C GLY A 43 -19.05 1.64 0.83
N ILE A 44 -17.97 1.37 0.08
CA ILE A 44 -17.96 0.48 -1.08
C ILE A 44 -17.88 -0.97 -0.60
N LEU A 45 -16.98 -1.27 0.35
CA LEU A 45 -16.78 -2.61 0.90
C LEU A 45 -18.02 -3.15 1.60
N ARG A 46 -18.85 -2.28 2.20
CA ARG A 46 -20.13 -2.67 2.80
C ARG A 46 -21.15 -3.21 1.80
N GLN A 47 -20.99 -2.92 0.51
CA GLN A 47 -21.83 -3.45 -0.56
C GLN A 47 -21.40 -4.85 -1.02
N GLY A 48 -20.30 -5.36 -0.47
CA GLY A 48 -19.72 -6.65 -0.83
C GLY A 48 -18.69 -6.54 -1.95
N PHE A 49 -18.19 -7.70 -2.38
CA PHE A 49 -17.19 -7.82 -3.43
C PHE A 49 -17.83 -8.33 -4.71
N ASP A 50 -17.86 -7.49 -5.73
CA ASP A 50 -18.17 -7.81 -7.11
C ASP A 50 -17.20 -7.04 -8.04
N GLN A 51 -17.33 -7.18 -9.35
CA GLN A 51 -16.43 -6.51 -10.29
C GLN A 51 -16.51 -4.98 -10.22
N GLU A 52 -17.71 -4.42 -10.06
CA GLU A 52 -17.92 -2.97 -10.05
C GLU A 52 -17.36 -2.34 -8.77
N ASN A 53 -17.73 -2.90 -7.62
CA ASN A 53 -17.31 -2.45 -6.30
C ASN A 53 -15.82 -2.67 -6.09
N SER A 54 -15.28 -3.82 -6.50
CA SER A 54 -13.84 -4.08 -6.43
C SER A 54 -13.05 -3.12 -7.32
N MET A 55 -13.57 -2.76 -8.50
CA MET A 55 -12.90 -1.79 -9.38
C MET A 55 -12.83 -0.39 -8.74
N LYS A 56 -13.89 0.03 -8.05
CA LYS A 56 -13.88 1.30 -7.29
C LYS A 56 -12.83 1.26 -6.17
N VAL A 57 -12.77 0.17 -5.41
CA VAL A 57 -11.78 -0.01 -4.33
C VAL A 57 -10.35 -0.03 -4.87
N ALA A 58 -10.08 -0.84 -5.91
CA ALA A 58 -8.76 -0.94 -6.52
C ALA A 58 -8.25 0.42 -7.03
N ARG A 59 -9.14 1.24 -7.60
CA ARG A 59 -8.82 2.60 -8.04
C ARG A 59 -8.41 3.52 -6.88
N VAL A 60 -9.07 3.44 -5.72
CA VAL A 60 -8.67 4.21 -4.54
C VAL A 60 -7.28 3.79 -4.08
N ILE A 61 -7.03 2.49 -3.98
CA ILE A 61 -5.72 1.94 -3.55
C ILE A 61 -4.61 2.42 -4.50
N TYR A 62 -4.83 2.28 -5.82
CA TYR A 62 -3.89 2.69 -6.85
C TYR A 62 -3.53 4.18 -6.75
N GLN A 63 -4.53 5.05 -6.56
CA GLN A 63 -4.35 6.50 -6.44
C GLN A 63 -3.61 6.92 -5.16
N GLU A 64 -3.85 6.26 -4.03
CA GLU A 64 -3.29 6.67 -2.74
C GLU A 64 -1.86 6.12 -2.50
N LEU A 65 -1.55 4.94 -3.04
CA LEU A 65 -0.28 4.27 -2.79
C LEU A 65 0.80 4.53 -3.86
N GLY A 66 0.43 4.91 -5.09
CA GLY A 66 1.39 5.17 -6.16
C GLY A 66 2.17 3.91 -6.58
N ILE A 67 1.50 2.77 -6.60
CA ILE A 67 2.04 1.46 -6.98
C ILE A 67 1.80 1.14 -8.46
N GLY A 68 2.54 0.17 -9.00
CA GLY A 68 2.49 -0.17 -10.42
C GLY A 68 1.18 -0.82 -10.87
N ALA A 69 0.56 -1.65 -10.03
CA ALA A 69 -0.74 -2.25 -10.30
C ALA A 69 -1.45 -2.68 -9.01
N VAL A 70 -2.77 -2.84 -9.07
CA VAL A 70 -3.62 -3.41 -8.01
C VAL A 70 -4.56 -4.44 -8.61
N ALA A 71 -4.56 -5.64 -8.04
CA ALA A 71 -5.53 -6.68 -8.35
C ALA A 71 -6.37 -7.00 -7.10
N ILE A 72 -7.68 -7.19 -7.28
CA ILE A 72 -8.59 -7.76 -6.26
C ILE A 72 -9.18 -9.02 -6.88
N THR A 73 -9.15 -10.13 -6.15
CA THR A 73 -9.62 -11.44 -6.61
C THR A 73 -10.60 -12.03 -5.62
N ASP A 74 -11.43 -12.95 -6.08
CA ASP A 74 -12.02 -13.95 -5.21
C ASP A 74 -11.02 -15.13 -5.08
N ARG A 75 -11.51 -16.37 -4.87
CA ARG A 75 -10.64 -17.54 -4.79
C ARG A 75 -10.29 -18.15 -6.15
N ASP A 76 -10.98 -17.74 -7.22
CA ASP A 76 -10.91 -18.37 -8.54
C ASP A 76 -10.44 -17.40 -9.63
N LYS A 77 -10.88 -16.14 -9.57
CA LYS A 77 -10.73 -15.14 -10.65
C LYS A 77 -10.52 -13.71 -10.14
N LEU A 78 -10.09 -12.85 -11.05
CA LEU A 78 -9.94 -11.42 -10.83
C LEU A 78 -11.33 -10.76 -10.77
N LEU A 79 -11.57 -9.96 -9.74
CA LEU A 79 -12.72 -9.06 -9.62
C LEU A 79 -12.37 -7.66 -10.16
N ALA A 80 -11.13 -7.20 -9.95
CA ALA A 80 -10.65 -5.94 -10.47
C ALA A 80 -9.15 -5.99 -10.75
N PHE A 81 -8.72 -5.21 -11.74
CA PHE A 81 -7.32 -4.95 -12.04
C PHE A 81 -7.16 -3.51 -12.54
N ILE A 82 -6.11 -2.83 -12.09
CA ILE A 82 -5.74 -1.50 -12.58
C ILE A 82 -4.23 -1.32 -12.52
N GLY A 83 -3.64 -0.72 -13.55
CA GLY A 83 -2.21 -0.41 -13.63
C GLY A 83 -1.49 -1.19 -14.72
N ILE A 84 -0.19 -1.41 -14.54
CA ILE A 84 0.66 -2.09 -15.52
C ILE A 84 0.16 -3.52 -15.75
N GLY A 85 -0.17 -3.86 -17.00
CA GLY A 85 -0.71 -5.16 -17.40
C GLY A 85 -2.23 -5.24 -17.50
N ASP A 86 -2.93 -4.09 -17.50
CA ASP A 86 -4.39 -4.03 -17.64
C ASP A 86 -4.92 -4.40 -19.03
N ASP A 87 -4.03 -4.57 -20.00
CA ASP A 87 -4.31 -5.08 -21.34
C ASP A 87 -4.58 -6.59 -21.38
N HIS A 88 -4.10 -7.35 -20.38
CA HIS A 88 -4.27 -8.81 -20.32
C HIS A 88 -4.71 -9.37 -18.97
N HIS A 89 -4.58 -8.61 -17.87
CA HIS A 89 -5.16 -8.97 -16.57
C HIS A 89 -6.59 -8.44 -16.42
N LEU A 90 -7.52 -8.98 -17.21
CA LEU A 90 -8.89 -8.50 -17.26
C LEU A 90 -9.75 -9.07 -16.11
N PRO A 91 -10.68 -8.30 -15.53
CA PRO A 91 -11.67 -8.85 -14.60
C PRO A 91 -12.43 -10.05 -15.20
N GLY A 92 -12.61 -11.09 -14.40
CA GLY A 92 -13.19 -12.37 -14.82
C GLY A 92 -12.18 -13.42 -15.29
N THR A 93 -10.91 -13.04 -15.52
CA THR A 93 -9.85 -14.01 -15.83
C THR A 93 -9.42 -14.80 -14.58
N PRO A 94 -8.97 -16.06 -14.73
CA PRO A 94 -8.49 -16.86 -13.61
C PRO A 94 -7.26 -16.26 -12.92
N ILE A 95 -7.08 -16.56 -11.64
CA ILE A 95 -5.87 -16.18 -10.89
C ILE A 95 -4.67 -16.94 -11.45
N ALA A 96 -3.77 -16.22 -12.14
CA ALA A 96 -2.58 -16.80 -12.76
C ALA A 96 -1.38 -16.94 -11.79
N SER A 97 -1.34 -16.13 -10.73
CA SER A 97 -0.20 -16.05 -9.81
C SER A 97 -0.19 -17.18 -8.79
N VAL A 98 0.90 -17.97 -8.78
CA VAL A 98 1.14 -19.00 -7.75
C VAL A 98 1.25 -18.38 -6.35
N HIS A 99 1.79 -17.16 -6.24
CA HIS A 99 1.87 -16.44 -4.98
C HIS A 99 0.49 -16.07 -4.43
N SER A 100 -0.45 -15.70 -5.31
CA SER A 100 -1.82 -15.40 -4.91
C SER A 100 -2.53 -16.66 -4.39
N HIS A 101 -2.36 -17.80 -5.06
CA HIS A 101 -2.89 -19.08 -4.56
C HIS A 101 -2.28 -19.44 -3.21
N ARG A 102 -0.96 -19.33 -3.05
CA ARG A 102 -0.29 -19.58 -1.76
C ARG A 102 -0.84 -18.69 -0.64
N ALA A 103 -1.03 -17.40 -0.92
CA ALA A 103 -1.58 -16.45 0.04
C ALA A 103 -3.01 -16.83 0.47
N ILE A 104 -3.84 -17.27 -0.49
CA ILE A 104 -5.21 -17.73 -0.24
C ILE A 104 -5.23 -19.03 0.56
N ASP A 105 -4.44 -20.03 0.16
CA ASP A 105 -4.43 -21.36 0.74
C ASP A 105 -3.91 -21.37 2.19
N ASN A 106 -2.88 -20.57 2.46
CA ASN A 106 -2.25 -20.50 3.78
C ASN A 106 -2.79 -19.36 4.65
N ASN A 107 -3.67 -18.51 4.10
CA ASN A 107 -4.17 -17.31 4.76
C ASN A 107 -3.01 -16.41 5.29
N GLU A 108 -2.01 -16.18 4.43
CA GLU A 108 -0.79 -15.44 4.77
C GLU A 108 -0.54 -14.29 3.80
N VAL A 109 0.28 -13.32 4.23
CA VAL A 109 0.80 -12.29 3.33
C VAL A 109 2.05 -12.83 2.65
N VAL A 110 2.02 -12.89 1.32
CA VAL A 110 3.15 -13.33 0.49
C VAL A 110 3.84 -12.12 -0.13
N TYR A 111 5.14 -12.00 0.11
CA TYR A 111 6.03 -11.10 -0.62
C TYR A 111 6.70 -11.91 -1.72
N ALA A 112 6.70 -11.38 -2.95
CA ALA A 112 7.41 -11.95 -4.10
C ALA A 112 8.61 -11.04 -4.37
N ASP A 113 9.76 -11.47 -3.84
CA ASP A 113 11.07 -10.83 -3.89
C ASP A 113 11.95 -11.35 -5.05
#